data_AF-A0A960ULJ3-F1
#
_entry.id   AF-A0A960ULJ3-F1
#
_cell.length_a   1.000
_cell.length_b   1.000
_cell.length_c   1.000
_cell.angle_alpha   90.00
_cell.angle_beta   90.00
_cell.angle_gamma   90.00
#
_symmetry.space_group_name_H-M   'P 1'
#
loop_
_entity.id
_entity.type
_entity.pdbx_description
1 polymer ?
#
loop_
_entity_poly.entity_id
_entity_poly.type
_entity_poly.pdbx_seq_one_letter_code
_entity_poly.pdbx_strand_id
1 'polypeptide(L)'
;MDFDILAELSQPVEFQSGEKIYETDYTIGDPCAYLILDGDVRVIRKYTPLKMETFEYTQGDVFGMLEVYLGTARITDAVARTGVRALGFSKVHFERAMVSDISFALQSIRVLSKMLRQINGHIKELPYQGTGA
;
A
#
# COMPACT_ATOMS: atom_id res chain seq x y z
N MET A 1 8.31 -14.65 7.59
CA MET A 1 8.10 -13.46 8.44
C MET A 1 8.06 -13.93 9.86
N ASP A 2 8.81 -13.25 10.72
CA ASP A 2 8.79 -13.45 12.16
C ASP A 2 7.61 -12.66 12.73
N PHE A 3 6.48 -13.34 12.93
CA PHE A 3 5.25 -12.68 13.34
C PHE A 3 5.29 -12.16 14.78
N ASP A 4 6.15 -12.71 15.64
CA ASP A 4 6.26 -12.27 17.03
C ASP A 4 6.88 -10.86 17.09
N ILE A 5 8.00 -10.67 16.39
CA ILE A 5 8.66 -9.35 16.28
C ILE A 5 7.73 -8.34 15.59
N LEU A 6 7.04 -8.74 14.53
CA LEU A 6 6.12 -7.85 13.82
C LEU A 6 4.92 -7.44 14.68
N ALA A 7 4.39 -8.35 15.50
CA ALA A 7 3.31 -8.05 16.44
C ALA A 7 3.75 -7.05 17.52
N GLU A 8 4.98 -7.15 18.04
CA GLU A 8 5.54 -6.19 19.00
C GLU A 8 5.70 -4.77 18.41
N LEU A 9 5.95 -4.68 17.11
CA LEU A 9 6.15 -3.42 16.39
C LEU A 9 4.86 -2.87 15.76
N SER A 10 3.71 -3.47 16.02
CA SER A 10 2.46 -3.07 15.36
C SER A 10 1.27 -3.04 16.30
N GLN A 11 0.14 -2.58 15.77
CA GLN A 11 -1.16 -2.72 16.39
C GLN A 11 -2.09 -3.51 15.47
N PRO A 12 -2.86 -4.49 15.98
CA PRO A 12 -3.85 -5.18 15.18
C PRO A 12 -4.97 -4.21 14.78
N VAL A 13 -5.39 -4.29 13.52
CA VAL A 13 -6.52 -3.51 12.98
C VAL A 13 -7.41 -4.42 12.14
N GLU A 14 -8.70 -4.13 12.15
CA GLU A 14 -9.71 -4.86 11.39
C GLU A 14 -10.58 -3.91 10.61
N PHE A 15 -10.94 -4.31 9.39
CA PHE A 15 -11.80 -3.53 8.50
C PHE A 15 -12.91 -4.42 7.95
N GLN A 16 -14.11 -3.88 7.83
CA GLN A 16 -15.25 -4.54 7.22
C GLN A 16 -15.18 -4.47 5.70
N SER A 17 -15.86 -5.40 5.04
CA SER A 17 -15.97 -5.39 3.58
C SER A 17 -16.58 -4.08 3.07
N GLY A 18 -15.91 -3.42 2.14
CA GLY A 18 -16.29 -2.13 1.57
C GLY A 18 -15.83 -0.91 2.39
N GLU A 19 -15.24 -1.13 3.57
CA GLU A 19 -14.73 -0.05 4.41
C GLU A 19 -13.54 0.65 3.76
N LYS A 20 -13.54 1.99 3.80
CA LYS A 20 -12.39 2.79 3.41
C LYS A 20 -11.39 2.80 4.55
N ILE A 21 -10.18 2.34 4.26
CA ILE A 21 -9.07 2.27 5.23
C ILE A 21 -8.40 3.66 5.34
N TYR A 22 -8.19 4.31 4.21
CA TYR A 22 -7.75 5.70 4.13
C TYR A 22 -8.10 6.31 2.76
N GLU A 23 -8.06 7.63 2.67
CA GLU A 23 -8.38 8.38 1.45
C GLU A 23 -7.21 9.29 1.05
N THR A 24 -7.08 9.52 -0.25
CA THR A 24 -6.12 10.45 -0.85
C THR A 24 -6.28 11.85 -0.25
N ASP A 25 -5.18 12.59 -0.13
CA ASP A 25 -5.07 13.93 0.44
C ASP A 25 -5.32 14.04 1.96
N TYR A 26 -5.73 12.96 2.63
CA TYR A 26 -5.79 12.95 4.09
C TYR A 26 -4.39 12.94 4.69
N THR A 27 -4.20 13.68 5.77
CA THR A 27 -2.97 13.66 6.56
C THR A 27 -2.68 12.23 7.03
N ILE A 28 -1.43 11.80 6.89
CA ILE A 28 -1.00 10.50 7.38
C ILE A 28 -1.08 10.50 8.91
N GLY A 29 -1.95 9.65 9.46
CA GLY A 29 -1.96 9.30 10.87
C GLY A 29 -1.27 7.98 11.14
N ASP A 30 -1.20 7.60 12.41
CA ASP A 30 -0.85 6.25 12.84
C ASP A 30 -2.13 5.40 12.90
N PRO A 31 -2.19 4.22 12.25
CA PRO A 31 -1.11 3.58 11.50
C PRO A 31 -0.95 4.11 10.06
N CYS A 32 0.31 4.23 9.63
CA CYS A 32 0.67 4.74 8.31
C CYS A 32 0.83 3.62 7.26
N ALA A 33 1.28 2.42 7.64
CA ALA A 33 1.45 1.27 6.75
C ALA A 33 0.85 0.00 7.35
N TYR A 34 0.54 -0.99 6.52
CA TYR A 34 -0.25 -2.15 6.91
C TYR A 34 0.28 -3.44 6.28
N LEU A 35 0.38 -4.51 7.06
CA LEU A 35 0.60 -5.89 6.59
C LEU A 35 -0.71 -6.66 6.66
N ILE A 36 -1.18 -7.20 5.54
CA ILE A 36 -2.43 -7.95 5.49
C ILE A 36 -2.20 -9.35 6.07
N LEU A 37 -2.87 -9.67 7.17
CA LEU A 37 -2.86 -11.01 7.77
C LEU A 37 -3.92 -11.92 7.14
N ASP A 38 -5.02 -11.33 6.68
CA ASP A 38 -6.17 -12.02 6.10
C ASP A 38 -7.06 -11.03 5.33
N GLY A 39 -7.71 -11.48 4.26
CA GLY A 39 -8.55 -10.67 3.38
C GLY A 39 -7.82 -9.94 2.25
N ASP A 40 -8.58 -9.14 1.50
CA ASP A 40 -8.10 -8.43 0.31
C ASP A 40 -8.32 -6.92 0.40
N VAL A 41 -7.33 -6.15 -0.04
CA VAL A 41 -7.34 -4.68 -0.07
C VAL A 41 -7.10 -4.19 -1.49
N ARG A 42 -7.93 -3.23 -1.90
CA ARG A 42 -7.74 -2.49 -3.13
C ARG A 42 -7.16 -1.12 -2.84
N VAL A 43 -6.03 -0.81 -3.47
CA VAL A 43 -5.43 0.53 -3.44
C VAL A 43 -5.63 1.21 -4.78
N ILE A 44 -6.09 2.47 -4.75
CA ILE A 44 -6.46 3.23 -5.94
C ILE A 44 -5.64 4.52 -5.98
N ARG A 45 -4.89 4.71 -7.06
CA ARG A 45 -4.23 5.99 -7.38
C ARG A 45 -5.09 6.73 -8.40
N LYS A 46 -5.69 7.83 -7.99
CA LYS A 46 -6.45 8.72 -8.90
C LYS A 46 -5.49 9.73 -9.53
N TYR A 47 -5.49 9.83 -10.85
CA TYR A 47 -4.79 10.89 -11.59
C TYR A 47 -5.75 12.00 -12.01
N THR A 48 -6.95 11.61 -12.44
CA THR A 48 -8.09 12.50 -12.73
C THR A 48 -9.39 11.76 -12.35
N PRO A 49 -10.56 12.41 -12.35
CA PRO A 49 -11.83 11.72 -12.10
C PRO A 49 -12.14 10.55 -13.05
N LEU A 50 -11.57 10.57 -14.27
CA LEU A 50 -11.78 9.56 -15.30
C LEU A 50 -10.59 8.59 -15.44
N LYS A 51 -9.45 8.90 -14.83
CA LYS A 51 -8.22 8.10 -14.94
C LYS A 51 -7.70 7.74 -13.57
N MET A 52 -7.79 6.44 -13.26
CA MET A 52 -7.29 5.86 -12.03
C MET A 52 -6.56 4.55 -12.31
N GLU A 53 -5.61 4.23 -11.44
CA GLU A 53 -4.92 2.95 -11.44
C GLU A 53 -5.25 2.20 -10.15
N THR A 54 -5.45 0.90 -10.27
CA THR A 54 -5.86 0.03 -9.17
C THR A 54 -4.80 -1.03 -8.93
N PHE A 55 -4.47 -1.26 -7.67
CA PHE A 55 -3.58 -2.31 -7.21
C PHE A 55 -4.35 -3.21 -6.25
N GLU A 56 -4.36 -4.51 -6.52
CA GLU A 56 -4.96 -5.52 -5.66
C GLU A 56 -3.87 -6.17 -4.80
N TYR A 57 -4.09 -6.13 -3.49
CA TYR A 57 -3.22 -6.70 -2.47
C TYR A 57 -4.00 -7.73 -1.65
N THR A 58 -3.32 -8.79 -1.28
CA THR A 58 -3.90 -9.94 -0.56
C THR A 58 -3.04 -10.30 0.65
N GLN A 59 -3.38 -11.38 1.34
CA GLN A 59 -2.65 -11.88 2.50
C GLN A 59 -1.13 -11.91 2.27
N GLY A 60 -0.40 -11.34 3.22
CA GLY A 60 1.06 -11.20 3.21
C GLY A 60 1.56 -9.96 2.46
N ASP A 61 0.74 -9.28 1.67
CA ASP A 61 1.13 -8.01 1.05
C ASP A 61 1.12 -6.86 2.07
N VAL A 62 1.98 -5.88 1.81
CA VAL A 62 2.08 -4.64 2.57
C VAL A 62 1.49 -3.50 1.73
N PHE A 63 0.73 -2.59 2.33
CA PHE A 63 0.20 -1.40 1.66
C PHE A 63 0.31 -0.14 2.52
N GLY A 64 0.07 1.04 1.93
CA GLY A 64 0.23 2.35 2.60
C GLY A 64 1.69 2.76 2.85
N MET A 65 2.66 2.03 2.31
CA MET A 65 4.09 2.26 2.57
C MET A 65 4.70 3.41 1.77
N LEU A 66 4.08 3.84 0.65
CA LEU A 66 4.66 4.88 -0.21
C LEU A 66 4.78 6.19 0.56
N GLU A 67 3.75 6.52 1.31
CA GLU A 67 3.63 7.71 2.11
C GLU A 67 4.67 7.80 3.24
N VAL A 68 5.14 6.66 3.75
CA VAL A 68 6.23 6.60 4.73
C VAL A 68 7.49 7.31 4.21
N TYR A 69 7.75 7.20 2.91
CA TYR A 69 8.94 7.74 2.24
C TYR A 69 8.68 9.04 1.47
N LEU A 70 7.46 9.26 0.96
CA LEU A 70 7.19 10.34 0.00
C LEU A 70 6.61 11.62 0.61
N GLY A 71 6.05 11.61 1.82
CA GLY A 71 5.51 12.84 2.39
C GLY A 71 4.60 12.70 3.60
N THR A 72 3.68 13.66 3.76
CA THR A 72 2.81 13.84 4.93
C THR A 72 1.32 13.57 4.66
N ALA A 73 0.94 13.32 3.41
CA ALA A 73 -0.44 13.06 2.99
C ALA A 73 -0.55 11.76 2.17
N ARG A 74 -1.73 11.13 2.24
CA ARG A 74 -2.09 9.96 1.43
C ARG A 74 -2.09 10.31 -0.04
N ILE A 75 -1.45 9.47 -0.84
CA ILE A 75 -1.43 9.61 -2.29
C ILE A 75 -2.32 8.57 -2.97
N THR A 76 -2.95 7.69 -2.19
CA THR A 76 -3.88 6.67 -2.69
C THR A 76 -5.09 6.57 -1.78
N ASP A 77 -6.17 6.00 -2.31
CA ASP A 77 -7.26 5.47 -1.49
C ASP A 77 -6.99 3.99 -1.22
N ALA A 78 -7.36 3.50 -0.04
CA ALA A 78 -7.36 2.08 0.27
C ALA A 78 -8.75 1.65 0.74
N VAL A 79 -9.25 0.54 0.19
CA VAL A 79 -10.58 0.00 0.50
C VAL A 79 -10.47 -1.50 0.75
N ALA A 80 -11.04 -1.96 1.85
CA ALA A 80 -11.18 -3.38 2.14
C ALA A 80 -12.20 -4.01 1.17
N ARG A 81 -11.78 -5.02 0.41
CA ARG A 81 -12.64 -5.73 -0.56
C ARG A 81 -13.41 -6.87 0.09
N THR A 82 -12.86 -7.41 1.17
CA THR A 82 -13.45 -8.40 2.07
C THR A 82 -13.37 -7.89 3.50
N GLY A 83 -13.76 -8.69 4.50
CA GLY A 83 -13.25 -8.46 5.85
C GLY A 83 -11.73 -8.60 5.85
N VAL A 84 -11.01 -7.64 6.43
CA VAL A 84 -9.55 -7.58 6.43
C VAL A 84 -9.05 -7.54 7.87
N ARG A 85 -8.07 -8.39 8.18
CA ARG A 85 -7.26 -8.29 9.41
C ARG A 85 -5.85 -7.93 9.01
N ALA A 86 -5.27 -6.94 9.67
CA ALA A 86 -3.95 -6.46 9.35
C ALA A 86 -3.17 -6.04 10.61
N LEU A 87 -1.85 -5.95 10.46
CA LEU A 87 -0.98 -5.25 11.39
C LEU A 87 -0.75 -3.84 10.88
N GLY A 88 -1.14 -2.83 11.66
CA GLY A 88 -0.88 -1.43 11.39
C GLY A 88 0.40 -0.96 12.06
N PHE A 89 1.22 -0.21 11.32
CA PHE A 89 2.52 0.28 11.79
C PHE A 89 2.54 1.81 11.79
N SER A 90 3.12 2.41 12.81
CA SER A 90 3.61 3.79 12.73
C SER A 90 4.84 3.85 11.83
N LYS A 91 5.26 5.05 11.41
CA LYS A 91 6.44 5.20 10.55
C LYS A 91 7.70 4.60 11.18
N VAL A 92 7.96 4.93 12.45
CA VAL A 92 9.15 4.46 13.17
C VAL A 92 9.12 2.94 13.31
N HIS A 93 7.96 2.35 13.62
CA HIS A 93 7.88 0.91 13.80
C HIS A 93 7.94 0.15 12.47
N PHE A 94 7.40 0.72 11.39
CA PHE A 94 7.53 0.15 10.05
C PHE A 94 9.00 0.08 9.61
N GLU A 95 9.77 1.17 9.81
CA GLU A 95 11.20 1.19 9.52
C GLU A 95 11.98 0.18 10.38
N ARG A 96 11.62 0.04 11.66
CA ARG A 96 12.21 -0.99 12.54
C ARG A 96 11.87 -2.40 12.08
N ALA A 97 10.64 -2.66 11.65
CA ALA A 97 10.22 -3.95 11.13
C ALA A 97 11.03 -4.34 9.88
N MET A 98 11.29 -3.38 8.98
CA MET A 98 12.13 -3.59 7.79
C MET A 98 13.56 -4.01 8.12
N VAL A 99 14.15 -3.44 9.18
CA VAL A 99 15.52 -3.76 9.60
C VAL A 99 15.57 -5.07 10.38
N SER A 100 14.50 -5.39 11.13
CA SER A 100 14.47 -6.54 12.05
C SER A 100 14.06 -7.85 11.38
N ASP A 101 13.27 -7.80 10.30
CA ASP A 101 12.85 -8.99 9.54
C ASP A 101 13.09 -8.82 8.03
N ILE A 102 14.09 -9.56 7.52
CA ILE A 102 14.42 -9.58 6.10
C ILE A 102 13.27 -10.07 5.21
N SER A 103 12.41 -10.96 5.72
CA SER A 103 11.25 -11.46 4.96
C SER A 103 10.24 -10.34 4.74
N PHE A 104 10.02 -9.51 5.75
CA PHE A 104 9.13 -8.35 5.68
C PHE A 104 9.67 -7.31 4.68
N ALA A 105 10.97 -7.05 4.72
CA ALA A 105 11.64 -6.17 3.76
C ALA A 105 11.53 -6.66 2.31
N LEU A 106 11.84 -7.95 2.08
CA LEU A 106 11.71 -8.55 0.76
C LEU A 106 10.28 -8.54 0.24
N GLN A 107 9.29 -8.70 1.12
CA GLN A 107 7.89 -8.66 0.76
C GLN A 107 7.46 -7.24 0.35
N SER A 108 7.90 -6.21 1.07
CA SER A 108 7.66 -4.82 0.69
C SER A 108 8.32 -4.45 -0.66
N ILE A 109 9.57 -4.90 -0.88
CA ILE A 109 10.26 -4.74 -2.17
C ILE A 109 9.49 -5.43 -3.30
N ARG A 110 8.96 -6.63 -3.05
CA ARG A 110 8.15 -7.38 -4.01
C ARG A 110 6.89 -6.61 -4.39
N VAL A 111 6.18 -6.04 -3.43
CA VAL A 111 4.98 -5.21 -3.65
C VAL A 111 5.32 -3.97 -4.48
N LEU A 112 6.35 -3.21 -4.09
CA LEU A 112 6.79 -2.03 -4.85
C LEU A 112 7.21 -2.39 -6.28
N SER A 113 7.88 -3.52 -6.46
CA SER A 113 8.28 -4.01 -7.78
C SER A 113 7.08 -4.40 -8.65
N LYS A 114 6.03 -4.99 -8.06
CA LYS A 114 4.77 -5.31 -8.75
C LYS A 114 4.08 -4.02 -9.21
N MET A 115 3.98 -3.04 -8.33
CA MET A 115 3.44 -1.72 -8.62
C MET A 115 4.19 -1.04 -9.77
N LEU A 116 5.52 -0.97 -9.70
CA LEU A 116 6.34 -0.36 -10.76
C LEU A 116 6.19 -1.06 -12.10
N ARG A 117 6.12 -2.40 -12.14
CA ARG A 117 5.88 -3.14 -13.38
C ARG A 117 4.53 -2.81 -14.00
N GLN A 118 3.50 -2.66 -13.18
CA GLN A 118 2.17 -2.31 -13.65
C GLN A 118 2.14 -0.90 -14.24
N ILE A 119 2.70 0.08 -13.52
CA ILE A 119 2.83 1.47 -13.99
C ILE A 119 3.64 1.53 -15.30
N ASN A 120 4.75 0.79 -15.38
CA ASN A 120 5.56 0.70 -16.60
C ASN A 120 4.80 0.08 -17.78
N GLY A 121 3.91 -0.89 -17.51
CA GLY A 121 2.99 -1.43 -18.51
C GLY A 121 2.07 -0.34 -19.05
N HIS A 122 1.44 0.41 -18.16
CA HIS A 122 0.54 1.50 -18.54
C HIS A 122 1.25 2.59 -19.36
N ILE A 123 2.48 2.98 -18.98
CA ILE A 123 3.27 3.97 -19.74
C ILE A 123 3.50 3.54 -21.19
N LYS A 124 3.72 2.25 -21.44
CA LYS A 124 3.95 1.72 -22.81
C LYS A 124 2.69 1.76 -23.68
N GLU A 125 1.52 1.77 -23.07
CA GLU A 125 0.23 1.84 -23.75
C GLU A 125 -0.21 3.28 -24.04
N LEU A 126 0.50 4.28 -23.49
CA LEU A 126 0.17 5.68 -23.74
C LEU A 126 0.39 6.01 -25.22
N PRO A 127 -0.60 6.60 -25.90
CA PRO A 127 -0.42 7.00 -27.29
C PRO A 127 0.65 8.09 -27.36
N TYR A 128 1.61 7.90 -28.26
CA TYR A 128 2.59 8.92 -28.57
C TYR A 128 1.89 10.13 -29.19
N GLN A 129 1.76 11.21 -28.43
CA GLN A 129 1.35 12.51 -28.94
C GLN A 129 2.59 13.31 -29.37
N GLY A 130 3.36 12.76 -30.31
CA GLY A 130 4.27 13.61 -31.07
C GLY A 130 3.44 14.40 -32.07
N THR A 131 3.48 15.72 -31.98
CA THR A 131 3.09 16.59 -33.08
C THR A 131 3.82 16.13 -34.34
N GLY A 132 3.04 15.66 -35.31
CA GLY A 132 3.52 15.60 -36.68
C GLY A 132 3.81 17.01 -37.18
N ALA A 133 4.86 17.10 -38.01
CA ALA A 133 5.49 18.27 -38.62
C ALA A 133 6.55 18.98 -37.76
#